data_AF-W7Q3R8-F1
#
_entry.id   AF-W7Q3R8-F1
#
_cell.length_a   1.000
_cell.length_b   1.000
_cell.length_c   1.000
_cell.angle_alpha   90.00
_cell.angle_beta   90.00
_cell.angle_gamma   90.00
#
_symmetry.space_group_name_H-M   'P 1'
#
loop_
_entity.id
_entity.type
_entity.pdbx_description
1 polymer ?
#
loop_
_entity_poly.entity_id
_entity_poly.type
_entity_poly.pdbx_seq_one_letter_code
_entity_poly.pdbx_strand_id
1 'polypeptide(L)' 'MTLGEFISMRVGGHPVIGDDVAWHGIHWVVSEVEGDKVVRVGMRFY' A
#
# COMPACT_ATOMS: atom_id res chain seq x y z
N MET A 1 2.91 8.95 -10.98
CA MET A 1 2.19 8.19 -9.94
C MET A 1 2.72 6.77 -9.93
N THR A 2 3.41 6.41 -8.85
CA THR A 2 3.88 5.04 -8.57
C THR A 2 2.83 4.26 -7.76
N LEU A 3 2.99 2.95 -7.64
CA LEU A 3 2.12 2.12 -6.80
C LEU A 3 2.20 2.53 -5.32
N GLY A 4 3.40 2.84 -4.82
CA GLY A 4 3.59 3.32 -3.45
C GLY A 4 2.86 4.64 -3.21
N GLU A 5 2.98 5.61 -4.11
CA GLU A 5 2.23 6.87 -4.05
C GLU A 5 0.71 6.65 -4.09
N PHE A 6 0.25 5.75 -4.96
CA PHE A 6 -1.17 5.40 -5.09
C PHE A 6 -1.75 4.80 -3.80
N ILE A 7 -0.99 3.94 -3.13
CA ILE A 7 -1.38 3.32 -1.86
C ILE A 7 -1.30 4.34 -0.73
N SER A 8 -0.20 5.10 -0.61
CA SER A 8 -0.04 6.16 0.39
C SER A 8 -1.22 7.14 0.38
N MET A 9 -1.69 7.56 -0.80
CA MET A 9 -2.85 8.46 -0.90
C MET A 9 -4.16 7.86 -0.37
N ARG A 10 -4.31 6.53 -0.37
CA ARG A 10 -5.53 5.85 0.12
C ARG A 10 -5.51 5.59 1.62
N VAL A 11 -4.33 5.55 2.21
CA VAL A 11 -4.13 5.30 3.65
C VAL A 11 -3.88 6.60 4.44
N GLY A 12 -4.06 7.76 3.82
CA GLY A 12 -3.97 9.07 4.48
C GLY A 12 -2.61 9.75 4.39
N GLY A 13 -1.70 9.27 3.53
CA GLY A 13 -0.40 9.91 3.25
C GLY A 13 0.75 9.49 4.15
N HIS A 14 0.46 8.77 5.24
CA HIS A 14 1.44 8.27 6.21
C HIS A 14 1.34 6.74 6.30
N PRO A 15 1.88 6.02 5.32
CA PRO A 15 1.73 4.57 5.25
C PRO A 15 2.48 3.88 6.39
N VAL A 16 1.85 2.88 7.00
CA VAL A 16 2.48 1.98 7.95
C VAL A 16 2.44 0.53 7.47
N ILE A 17 3.36 -0.30 7.94
CA ILE A 17 3.35 -1.73 7.65
C ILE A 17 2.04 -2.33 8.15
N GLY A 18 1.37 -3.08 7.28
CA GLY A 18 0.07 -3.69 7.56
C GLY A 18 -1.12 -2.91 7.02
N ASP A 19 -0.96 -1.64 6.62
CA ASP A 19 -2.00 -0.92 5.91
C ASP A 19 -2.42 -1.68 4.65
N ASP A 20 -3.72 -1.70 4.37
CA ASP A 20 -4.26 -2.42 3.24
C ASP A 20 -5.26 -1.61 2.41
N VAL A 21 -5.35 -1.99 1.14
CA VAL A 21 -6.27 -1.39 0.18
C VAL A 21 -6.88 -2.52 -0.65
N ALA A 22 -8.20 -2.60 -0.67
CA ALA A 22 -8.93 -3.41 -1.64
C ALA A 22 -9.30 -2.57 -2.86
N TRP A 23 -8.85 -2.99 -4.05
CA TRP A 23 -9.17 -2.30 -5.31
C TRP A 23 -9.20 -3.28 -6.49
N HIS A 24 -10.29 -3.24 -7.26
CA HIS A 24 -10.52 -4.13 -8.42
C HIS A 24 -10.26 -5.62 -8.16
N GLY A 25 -10.74 -6.16 -7.03
CA GLY A 25 -10.58 -7.59 -6.69
C GLY A 25 -9.18 -7.98 -6.21
N ILE A 26 -8.29 -7.00 -6.05
CA ILE A 26 -6.94 -7.21 -5.53
C ILE A 26 -6.85 -6.54 -4.16
N HIS A 27 -6.30 -7.29 -3.21
CA HIS A 27 -5.99 -6.82 -1.87
C HIS A 27 -4.50 -6.58 -1.74
N TRP A 28 -4.15 -5.32 -1.57
CA TRP A 28 -2.79 -4.83 -1.44
C TRP A 28 -2.50 -4.61 0.02
N VAL A 29 -1.38 -5.11 0.53
CA VAL A 29 -0.96 -4.93 1.93
C VAL A 29 0.46 -4.36 1.94
N VAL A 30 0.68 -3.26 2.63
CA VAL A 30 2.01 -2.68 2.81
C VAL A 30 2.86 -3.62 3.65
N SER A 31 3.99 -4.07 3.10
CA SER A 31 4.89 -5.01 3.78
C SER A 31 6.22 -4.39 4.17
N GLU A 32 6.59 -3.23 3.60
CA GLU A 32 7.79 -2.50 3.96
C GLU A 32 7.64 -1.00 3.65
N VAL A 33 8.08 -0.16 4.59
CA VAL A 33 8.06 1.30 4.50
C VAL A 33 9.43 1.84 4.92
N GLU A 34 9.93 2.82 4.17
CA GLU A 34 11.11 3.62 4.52
C GLU A 34 10.71 5.10 4.67
N GLY A 35 10.68 5.61 5.90
CA GLY A 35 10.11 6.92 6.18
C GLY A 35 8.61 6.96 5.89
N ASP A 36 8.16 7.85 5.00
CA ASP A 36 6.77 7.90 4.50
C ASP A 36 6.61 7.23 3.11
N LYS A 37 7.61 6.44 2.67
CA LYS A 37 7.60 5.80 1.35
C LYS A 37 7.34 4.30 1.45
N VAL A 38 6.28 3.85 0.79
CA VAL A 38 6.05 2.41 0.58
C VAL A 38 7.08 1.87 -0.40
N VAL A 39 7.87 0.89 0.02
CA VAL A 39 8.90 0.25 -0.81
C VAL A 39 8.56 -1.20 -1.16
N ARG A 40 7.66 -1.84 -0.41
CA ARG A 40 7.15 -3.18 -0.74
C ARG A 40 5.68 -3.35 -0.36
N VAL A 41 4.97 -4.09 -1.20
CA VAL A 41 3.58 -4.49 -0.98
C VAL A 41 3.40 -5.97 -1.28
N GLY A 42 2.62 -6.65 -0.43
CA GLY A 42 2.05 -7.95 -0.71
C GLY A 42 0.75 -7.82 -1.50
N MET A 43 0.41 -8.86 -2.24
CA MET A 43 -0.79 -8.92 -3.07
C MET A 43 -1.54 -10.23 -2.84
N ARG A 44 -2.86 -10.15 -2.73
CA ARG A 44 -3.77 -11.30 -2.68
C ARG A 44 -4.93 -11.08 -3.64
N PHE A 45 -5.33 -12.12 -4.37
CA PHE A 45 -6.52 -12.12 -5.22
C PHE A 45 -7.72 -12.64 -4.44
N TYR A 46 -8.89 -12.03 -4.67
CA TYR A 46 -10.18 -12.51 -4.19
C TYR A 46 -11.15 -12.72 -5.37
#